data_AF-A0A939Y269-F1
#
_entry.id   AF-A0A939Y269-F1
#
_cell.length_a   1.000
_cell.length_b   1.000
_cell.length_c   1.000
_cell.angle_alpha   90.00
_cell.angle_beta   90.00
_cell.angle_gamma   90.00
#
_symmetry.space_group_name_H-M   'P 1'
#
loop_
_entity.id
_entity.type
_entity.pdbx_description
1 polymer ?
#
loop_
_entity_poly.entity_id
_entity_poly.type
_entity_poly.pdbx_seq_one_letter_code
_entity_poly.pdbx_strand_id
1 'polypeptide(L)'
;MANGTKERILAAALEMFSQNGYAGTNIRELSASLGLVKSGVYKHYESKEAIWNALLDQMTAYYGEHFGSPEHLPPVPDSLEALTRLTMQMVNITVHDEKIIMTRKVLTLEQYRDVRARELATKHFLTGLTEIFTRIFAGMMDKGLIRRDDPAMLAFAYTMPISALIHLCDREPEKTEDAIGQIEAFSRHFIATYGVK
;
A
#
# COMPACT_ATOMS: atom_id res chain seq x y z
N MET A 1 -3.74 -21.22 11.49
CA MET A 1 -2.83 -22.33 11.13
C MET A 1 -1.43 -21.93 11.55
N ALA A 2 -0.61 -22.81 12.12
CA ALA A 2 0.75 -22.45 12.50
C ALA A 2 1.55 -22.12 11.23
N ASN A 3 1.99 -20.86 11.10
CA ASN A 3 2.85 -20.44 9.99
C ASN A 3 4.11 -21.31 9.97
N GLY A 4 4.46 -21.83 8.81
CA GLY A 4 5.69 -22.60 8.63
C GLY A 4 6.92 -21.73 8.90
N THR A 5 8.08 -22.38 9.08
CA THR A 5 9.33 -21.67 9.36
C THR A 5 9.66 -20.65 8.26
N LYS A 6 9.29 -20.92 7.00
CA LYS A 6 9.47 -19.99 5.87
C LYS A 6 8.69 -18.69 6.07
N GLU A 7 7.42 -18.78 6.45
CA GLU A 7 6.55 -17.63 6.67
C GLU A 7 7.00 -16.83 7.89
N ARG A 8 7.45 -17.51 8.95
CA ARG A 8 8.05 -16.85 10.13
C ARG A 8 9.32 -16.07 9.76
N ILE A 9 10.18 -16.65 8.93
CA ILE A 9 11.38 -15.96 8.42
C ILE A 9 11.00 -14.71 7.62
N LEU A 10 10.02 -14.81 6.71
CA LEU A 10 9.59 -13.66 5.91
C LEU A 10 8.95 -12.56 6.75
N ALA A 11 8.14 -12.91 7.75
CA ALA A 11 7.53 -11.94 8.65
C ALA A 11 8.59 -11.16 9.45
N ALA A 12 9.56 -11.87 10.04
CA ALA A 12 10.65 -11.23 10.77
C ALA A 12 11.58 -10.42 9.84
N ALA A 13 11.79 -10.90 8.61
CA ALA A 13 12.57 -10.17 7.61
C ALA A 13 11.88 -8.87 7.19
N LEU A 14 10.55 -8.90 6.96
CA LEU A 14 9.75 -7.70 6.66
C LEU A 14 9.88 -6.66 7.78
N GLU A 15 9.73 -7.07 9.03
CA GLU A 15 9.91 -6.20 10.19
C GLU A 15 11.30 -5.56 10.20
N MET A 16 12.36 -6.38 10.14
CA MET A 16 13.74 -5.88 10.19
C MET A 16 14.11 -5.00 8.99
N PHE A 17 13.66 -5.35 7.78
CA PHE A 17 13.89 -4.54 6.59
C PHE A 17 13.12 -3.22 6.64
N SER A 18 11.92 -3.20 7.23
CA SER A 18 11.13 -1.97 7.36
C SER A 18 11.78 -0.94 8.29
N GLN A 19 12.58 -1.41 9.25
CA GLN A 19 13.29 -0.57 10.22
C GLN A 19 14.68 -0.16 9.73
N ASN A 20 15.42 -1.07 9.10
CA ASN A 20 16.86 -0.91 8.84
C ASN A 20 17.23 -0.85 7.35
N GLY A 21 16.26 -1.08 6.45
CA GLY A 21 16.50 -1.35 5.04
C GLY A 21 17.20 -2.70 4.80
N TYR A 22 17.24 -3.13 3.54
CA TYR A 22 17.85 -4.40 3.13
C TYR A 22 19.33 -4.48 3.53
N ALA A 23 20.09 -3.41 3.28
CA ALA A 23 21.52 -3.36 3.57
C ALA A 23 21.82 -3.41 5.08
N GLY A 24 21.01 -2.71 5.89
CA GLY A 24 21.19 -2.62 7.34
C GLY A 24 20.81 -3.89 8.11
N THR A 25 20.01 -4.78 7.52
CA THR A 25 19.59 -6.01 8.18
C THR A 25 20.69 -7.09 8.18
N ASN A 26 21.01 -7.58 9.38
CA ASN A 26 21.95 -8.65 9.63
C ASN A 26 21.24 -10.01 9.81
N ILE A 27 21.66 -11.01 9.04
CA ILE A 27 21.06 -12.35 9.07
C ILE A 27 21.26 -13.06 10.43
N ARG A 28 22.31 -12.71 11.19
CA ARG A 28 22.54 -13.27 12.53
C ARG A 28 21.47 -12.79 13.50
N GLU A 29 21.16 -11.50 13.48
CA GLU A 29 20.10 -10.89 14.27
C GLU A 29 18.73 -11.43 13.87
N LEU A 30 18.46 -11.58 12.56
CA LEU A 30 17.25 -12.21 12.05
C LEU A 30 17.10 -13.65 12.56
N SER A 31 18.18 -14.44 12.53
CA SER A 31 18.12 -15.81 13.06
C SER A 31 17.86 -15.83 14.57
N ALA A 32 18.50 -14.91 15.31
CA ALA A 32 18.36 -14.80 16.76
C ALA A 32 16.93 -14.41 17.18
N SER A 33 16.29 -13.46 16.48
CA SER A 33 14.90 -13.06 16.77
C SER A 33 13.89 -14.20 16.59
N LEU A 34 14.23 -15.18 15.75
CA LEU A 34 13.41 -16.37 15.50
C LEU A 34 13.72 -17.56 16.42
N GLY A 35 14.71 -17.43 17.31
CA GLY A 35 15.24 -18.54 18.11
C GLY A 35 15.94 -19.61 17.27
N LEU A 36 16.49 -19.22 16.11
CA LEU A 36 17.18 -20.08 15.17
C LEU A 36 18.68 -19.77 15.15
N VAL A 37 19.47 -20.79 14.77
CA VAL A 37 20.84 -20.56 14.31
C VAL A 37 20.85 -20.16 12.83
N LYS A 38 21.93 -19.52 12.37
CA LYS A 38 22.09 -19.09 10.97
C LYS A 38 21.82 -20.21 9.95
N SER A 39 22.30 -21.42 10.24
CA SER A 39 22.06 -22.60 9.38
C SER A 39 20.59 -23.02 9.33
N GLY A 40 19.80 -22.73 10.38
CA GLY A 40 18.36 -22.98 10.41
C GLY A 40 17.59 -22.09 9.46
N VAL A 41 17.96 -20.80 9.35
CA VAL A 41 17.41 -19.89 8.33
C VAL A 41 17.84 -20.34 6.93
N TYR A 42 19.12 -20.68 6.75
CA TYR A 42 19.64 -21.09 5.45
C TYR A 42 19.15 -22.45 4.93
N LYS A 43 18.57 -23.29 5.80
CA LYS A 43 17.80 -24.47 5.36
C LYS A 43 16.57 -24.10 4.53
N HIS A 44 16.04 -22.89 4.70
CA HIS A 44 14.81 -22.44 4.05
C HIS A 44 15.04 -21.43 2.93
N TYR A 45 16.07 -20.58 3.05
CA TYR A 45 16.45 -19.59 2.06
C TYR A 45 17.96 -19.55 1.92
N GLU A 46 18.50 -19.71 0.71
CA GLU A 46 19.94 -19.89 0.49
C GLU A 46 20.79 -18.65 0.86
N SER A 47 20.18 -17.47 0.88
CA SER A 47 20.86 -16.21 1.16
C SER A 47 19.89 -15.14 1.70
N LYS A 48 20.44 -14.00 2.16
CA LYS A 48 19.62 -12.81 2.49
C LYS A 48 18.88 -12.28 1.26
N GLU A 49 19.51 -12.39 0.10
CA GLU A 49 18.92 -12.00 -1.18
C GLU A 49 17.75 -12.92 -1.56
N ALA A 50 17.83 -14.23 -1.28
CA ALA A 50 16.72 -15.15 -1.49
C ALA A 50 15.50 -14.79 -0.61
N ILE A 51 15.73 -14.36 0.64
CA ILE A 51 14.67 -13.87 1.53
C ILE A 51 14.05 -12.58 0.97
N TRP A 52 14.90 -11.65 0.51
CA TRP A 52 14.46 -10.39 -0.10
C TRP A 52 13.60 -10.61 -1.34
N ASN A 53 14.07 -11.46 -2.27
CA ASN A 53 13.32 -11.77 -3.48
C ASN A 53 11.97 -12.43 -3.17
N ALA A 54 11.94 -13.38 -2.23
CA ALA A 54 10.70 -14.02 -1.79
C ALA A 54 9.74 -13.01 -1.11
N LEU A 55 10.28 -12.02 -0.40
CA LEU A 55 9.46 -10.95 0.18
C LEU A 55 8.86 -10.05 -0.91
N LEU A 56 9.64 -9.65 -1.91
CA LEU A 56 9.14 -8.88 -3.05
C LEU A 56 8.09 -9.65 -3.87
N ASP A 57 8.26 -10.97 -4.03
CA ASP A 57 7.27 -11.84 -4.66
C ASP A 57 5.97 -11.83 -3.85
N GLN A 58 6.06 -11.97 -2.52
CA GLN A 58 4.90 -11.92 -1.64
C GLN A 58 4.19 -10.57 -1.67
N MET A 59 4.94 -9.46 -1.72
CA MET A 59 4.38 -8.11 -1.86
C MET A 59 3.67 -7.93 -3.20
N THR A 60 4.26 -8.44 -4.28
CA THR A 60 3.68 -8.39 -5.63
C THR A 60 2.35 -9.17 -5.68
N ALA A 61 2.34 -10.38 -5.12
CA ALA A 61 1.14 -11.21 -5.07
C ALA A 61 0.05 -10.58 -4.20
N TYR A 62 0.41 -10.15 -2.98
CA TYR A 62 -0.52 -9.48 -2.08
C TYR A 62 -1.16 -8.24 -2.73
N TYR A 63 -0.34 -7.44 -3.41
CA TYR A 63 -0.85 -6.31 -4.18
C TYR A 63 -1.81 -6.79 -5.26
N GLY A 64 -1.41 -7.70 -6.15
CA GLY A 64 -2.29 -8.21 -7.21
C GLY A 64 -3.63 -8.79 -6.71
N GLU A 65 -3.64 -9.46 -5.57
CA GLU A 65 -4.85 -10.06 -4.97
C GLU A 65 -5.79 -9.05 -4.30
N HIS A 66 -5.27 -7.91 -3.81
CA HIS A 66 -6.07 -6.99 -2.98
C HIS A 66 -6.22 -5.60 -3.62
N PHE A 67 -5.33 -5.22 -4.53
CA PHE A 67 -5.18 -3.87 -5.06
C PHE A 67 -4.70 -3.88 -6.53
N GLY A 68 -5.45 -3.24 -7.42
CA GLY A 68 -4.96 -2.95 -8.77
C GLY A 68 -4.92 -4.14 -9.74
N SER A 69 -5.61 -5.25 -9.46
CA SER A 69 -6.01 -6.21 -10.48
C SER A 69 -7.44 -5.93 -10.95
N PRO A 70 -7.76 -6.10 -12.26
CA PRO A 70 -9.12 -5.96 -12.78
C PRO A 70 -10.15 -6.82 -12.04
N GLU A 71 -9.74 -7.97 -11.53
CA GLU A 71 -10.58 -8.95 -10.84
C GLU A 71 -10.96 -8.54 -9.41
N HIS A 72 -10.19 -7.65 -8.78
CA HIS A 72 -10.40 -7.20 -7.40
C HIS A 72 -10.70 -5.71 -7.29
N LEU A 73 -11.25 -5.12 -8.36
CA LEU A 73 -11.66 -3.73 -8.34
C LEU A 73 -12.88 -3.52 -7.44
N PRO A 74 -12.90 -2.45 -6.63
CA PRO A 74 -14.10 -2.09 -5.90
C PRO A 74 -15.23 -1.74 -6.89
N PRO A 75 -16.50 -2.00 -6.52
CA PRO A 75 -17.63 -1.60 -7.34
C PRO A 75 -17.67 -0.08 -7.47
N VAL A 76 -18.13 0.41 -8.63
CA VAL A 76 -18.38 1.84 -8.84
C VAL A 76 -19.42 2.32 -7.83
N PRO A 77 -19.13 3.32 -6.98
CA PRO A 77 -20.08 3.86 -6.02
C PRO A 77 -21.39 4.32 -6.67
N ASP A 78 -22.50 4.17 -5.94
CA ASP A 78 -23.84 4.62 -6.37
C ASP A 78 -24.22 6.01 -5.83
N SER A 79 -23.36 6.62 -5.01
CA SER A 79 -23.53 7.97 -4.50
C SER A 79 -22.19 8.62 -4.15
N LEU A 80 -22.18 9.95 -4.03
CA LEU A 80 -21.00 10.69 -3.56
C LEU A 80 -20.59 10.31 -2.13
N GLU A 81 -21.57 9.96 -1.28
CA GLU A 81 -21.32 9.46 0.06
C GLU A 81 -20.69 8.06 0.04
N ALA A 82 -21.16 7.19 -0.86
CA ALA A 82 -20.57 5.86 -1.04
C ALA A 82 -19.11 5.93 -1.50
N LEU A 83 -18.75 6.92 -2.33
CA LEU A 83 -17.36 7.20 -2.69
C LEU A 83 -16.53 7.57 -1.45
N THR A 84 -17.00 8.51 -0.63
CA THR A 84 -16.27 8.92 0.59
C THR A 84 -16.09 7.74 1.53
N ARG A 85 -17.13 6.93 1.74
CA ARG A 85 -17.06 5.73 2.58
C ARG A 85 -16.06 4.70 2.06
N LEU A 86 -16.05 4.45 0.74
CA LEU A 86 -15.08 3.57 0.10
C LEU A 86 -13.65 4.07 0.33
N THR A 87 -13.40 5.36 0.05
CA THR A 87 -12.08 5.97 0.25
C THR A 87 -11.62 5.84 1.71
N MET A 88 -12.48 6.16 2.68
CA MET A 88 -12.13 6.07 4.09
C MET A 88 -11.91 4.63 4.56
N GLN A 89 -12.66 3.66 4.02
CA GLN A 89 -12.41 2.24 4.30
C GLN A 89 -11.02 1.81 3.79
N MET A 90 -10.66 2.20 2.57
CA MET A 90 -9.34 1.91 2.00
C MET A 90 -8.23 2.56 2.82
N VAL A 91 -8.38 3.85 3.18
CA VAL A 91 -7.42 4.59 4.01
C VAL A 91 -7.26 3.92 5.36
N ASN A 92 -8.36 3.57 6.04
CA ASN A 92 -8.32 2.98 7.37
C ASN A 92 -7.56 1.65 7.40
N ILE A 93 -7.79 0.78 6.40
CA ILE A 93 -7.00 -0.46 6.25
C ILE A 93 -5.52 -0.12 6.03
N THR A 94 -5.26 0.82 5.13
CA THR A 94 -3.90 1.19 4.70
C THR A 94 -3.04 1.73 5.84
N VAL A 95 -3.61 2.53 6.75
CA VAL A 95 -2.86 3.19 7.83
C VAL A 95 -2.82 2.42 9.14
N HIS A 96 -3.61 1.35 9.28
CA HIS A 96 -3.64 0.53 10.51
C HIS A 96 -3.14 -0.90 10.33
N ASP A 97 -3.08 -1.43 9.10
CA ASP A 97 -2.51 -2.75 8.87
C ASP A 97 -0.98 -2.70 8.94
N GLU A 98 -0.43 -3.33 9.98
CA GLU A 98 1.02 -3.35 10.24
C GLU A 98 1.83 -3.89 9.06
N LYS A 99 1.32 -4.91 8.35
CA LYS A 99 2.02 -5.51 7.22
C LYS A 99 2.05 -4.57 6.03
N ILE A 100 0.96 -3.84 5.76
CA ILE A 100 0.93 -2.81 4.72
C ILE A 100 1.88 -1.66 5.08
N ILE A 101 1.85 -1.18 6.32
CA ILE A 101 2.77 -0.13 6.80
C ILE A 101 4.24 -0.54 6.62
N MET A 102 4.61 -1.74 7.09
CA MET A 102 5.96 -2.26 6.93
C MET A 102 6.36 -2.39 5.46
N THR A 103 5.43 -2.84 4.60
CA THR A 103 5.65 -2.95 3.15
C THR A 103 5.94 -1.58 2.54
N ARG A 104 5.13 -0.56 2.85
CA ARG A 104 5.38 0.82 2.36
C ARG A 104 6.73 1.35 2.83
N LYS A 105 7.11 1.11 4.10
CA LYS A 105 8.42 1.51 4.64
C LYS A 105 9.57 0.84 3.88
N VAL A 106 9.51 -0.48 3.69
CA VAL A 106 10.52 -1.23 2.91
C VAL A 106 10.66 -0.66 1.50
N LEU A 107 9.54 -0.50 0.79
CA LEU A 107 9.56 0.04 -0.58
C LEU A 107 10.10 1.47 -0.61
N THR A 108 9.74 2.31 0.37
CA THR A 108 10.23 3.69 0.48
C THR A 108 11.75 3.75 0.68
N LEU A 109 12.31 2.86 1.50
CA LEU A 109 13.75 2.79 1.78
C LEU A 109 14.54 2.26 0.57
N GLU A 110 14.00 1.28 -0.15
CA GLU A 110 14.75 0.51 -1.16
C GLU A 110 14.45 0.91 -2.61
N GLN A 111 13.46 1.78 -2.87
CA GLN A 111 13.11 2.24 -4.24
C GLN A 111 14.25 2.90 -5.01
N TYR A 112 15.30 3.37 -4.34
CA TYR A 112 16.47 3.99 -4.99
C TYR A 112 17.65 3.03 -5.19
N ARG A 113 17.53 1.79 -4.69
CA ARG A 113 18.62 0.80 -4.67
C ARG A 113 18.26 -0.49 -5.42
N ASP A 114 16.99 -0.83 -5.49
CA ASP A 114 16.49 -2.03 -6.13
C ASP A 114 15.39 -1.71 -7.17
N VAL A 115 15.54 -2.26 -8.38
CA VAL A 115 14.63 -2.00 -9.51
C VAL A 115 13.22 -2.52 -9.24
N ARG A 116 13.09 -3.70 -8.64
CA ARG A 116 11.78 -4.31 -8.33
C ARG A 116 11.08 -3.53 -7.22
N ALA A 117 11.81 -3.11 -6.19
CA ALA A 117 11.27 -2.26 -5.14
C ALA A 117 10.79 -0.91 -5.70
N ARG A 118 11.54 -0.31 -6.63
CA ARG A 118 11.15 0.93 -7.32
C ARG A 118 9.86 0.78 -8.13
N GLU A 119 9.74 -0.30 -8.88
CA GLU A 119 8.55 -0.59 -9.69
C GLU A 119 7.33 -0.85 -8.82
N LEU A 120 7.49 -1.63 -7.74
CA LEU A 120 6.44 -1.86 -6.76
C LEU A 120 6.04 -0.57 -6.04
N ALA A 121 7.00 0.26 -5.62
CA ALA A 121 6.74 1.57 -5.03
C ALA A 121 5.92 2.44 -5.98
N THR A 122 6.34 2.56 -7.24
CA THR A 122 5.62 3.33 -8.26
C THR A 122 4.19 2.85 -8.42
N LYS A 123 4.01 1.52 -8.55
CA LYS A 123 2.70 0.92 -8.72
C LYS A 123 1.80 1.13 -7.50
N HIS A 124 2.33 0.88 -6.31
CA HIS A 124 1.59 0.92 -5.05
C HIS A 124 1.24 2.36 -4.63
N PHE A 125 2.16 3.30 -4.79
CA PHE A 125 2.02 4.66 -4.26
C PHE A 125 1.33 5.60 -5.25
N LEU A 126 1.44 5.33 -6.56
CA LEU A 126 1.04 6.28 -7.60
C LEU A 126 0.05 5.64 -8.60
N THR A 127 0.53 4.73 -9.45
CA THR A 127 -0.21 4.38 -10.68
C THR A 127 -1.41 3.49 -10.40
N GLY A 128 -1.29 2.48 -9.54
CA GLY A 128 -2.39 1.54 -9.32
C GLY A 128 -3.59 2.16 -8.58
N LEU A 129 -3.36 3.08 -7.64
CA LEU A 129 -4.46 3.86 -7.04
C LEU A 129 -5.13 4.76 -8.08
N THR A 130 -4.33 5.43 -8.91
CA THR A 130 -4.86 6.27 -9.99
C THR A 130 -5.71 5.45 -10.97
N GLU A 131 -5.27 4.24 -11.33
CA GLU A 131 -6.01 3.34 -12.22
C GLU A 131 -7.36 2.90 -11.63
N ILE A 132 -7.40 2.54 -10.34
CA ILE A 132 -8.64 2.19 -9.63
C ILE A 132 -9.61 3.37 -9.66
N PHE A 133 -9.14 4.56 -9.25
CA PHE A 133 -9.99 5.75 -9.19
C PHE A 133 -10.39 6.29 -10.57
N THR A 134 -9.59 6.06 -11.61
CA THR A 134 -9.95 6.38 -13.00
C THR A 134 -11.19 5.61 -13.41
N ARG A 135 -11.25 4.31 -13.10
CA ARG A 135 -12.43 3.46 -13.39
C ARG A 135 -13.63 3.86 -12.54
N ILE A 136 -13.43 4.14 -11.26
CA ILE A 136 -14.48 4.63 -10.36
C ILE A 136 -15.10 5.91 -10.91
N PHE A 137 -14.28 6.91 -11.25
CA PHE A 137 -14.77 8.19 -11.74
C PHE A 137 -15.42 8.08 -13.11
N ALA A 138 -14.86 7.29 -14.04
CA ALA A 138 -15.53 7.00 -15.31
C ALA A 138 -16.94 6.42 -15.09
N GLY A 139 -17.07 5.42 -14.22
CA GLY A 139 -18.37 4.83 -13.89
C GLY A 139 -19.33 5.79 -13.18
N MET A 140 -18.82 6.65 -12.28
CA MET A 140 -19.64 7.67 -11.63
C MET A 140 -20.12 8.76 -12.60
N MET A 141 -19.31 9.10 -13.62
CA MET A 141 -19.73 9.98 -14.72
C MET A 141 -20.84 9.33 -15.56
N ASP A 142 -20.74 8.03 -15.82
CA ASP A 142 -21.77 7.28 -16.55
C ASP A 142 -23.09 7.19 -15.80
N LYS A 143 -23.03 7.14 -14.47
CA LYS A 143 -24.21 7.25 -13.59
C LYS A 143 -24.72 8.69 -13.40
N GLY A 144 -24.05 9.69 -13.96
CA GLY A 144 -24.40 11.10 -13.81
C GLY A 144 -24.19 11.67 -12.40
N LEU A 145 -23.39 11.01 -11.56
CA LEU A 145 -23.13 11.43 -10.17
C LEU A 145 -22.09 12.55 -10.08
N ILE A 146 -21.13 12.56 -11.00
CA ILE A 146 -20.10 13.61 -11.11
C ILE A 146 -20.08 14.18 -12.53
N ARG A 147 -19.64 15.43 -12.65
CA ARG A 147 -19.57 16.14 -13.93
C ARG A 147 -18.71 15.39 -14.94
N ARG A 148 -19.02 15.52 -16.23
CA ARG A 148 -18.18 14.98 -17.31
C ARG A 148 -16.87 15.76 -17.36
N ASP A 149 -15.76 15.03 -17.30
CA ASP A 149 -14.39 15.54 -17.29
C ASP A 149 -13.44 14.41 -17.73
N ASP A 150 -12.12 14.64 -17.69
CA ASP A 150 -11.13 13.56 -17.84
C ASP A 150 -11.05 12.72 -16.53
N PRO A 151 -11.49 11.44 -16.55
CA PRO A 151 -11.49 10.61 -15.34
C PRO A 151 -10.09 10.32 -14.80
N ALA A 152 -9.06 10.28 -15.66
CA ALA A 152 -7.69 10.05 -15.23
C ALA A 152 -7.12 11.26 -14.49
N MET A 153 -7.44 12.47 -14.95
CA MET A 153 -7.03 13.71 -14.27
C MET A 153 -7.76 13.90 -12.95
N LEU A 154 -9.05 13.56 -12.87
CA LEU A 154 -9.78 13.55 -11.59
C LEU A 154 -9.19 12.53 -10.61
N ALA A 155 -8.87 11.33 -11.09
CA ALA A 155 -8.23 10.29 -10.28
C ALA A 155 -6.87 10.72 -9.75
N PHE A 156 -6.05 11.33 -10.59
CA PHE A 156 -4.76 11.89 -10.17
C PHE A 156 -4.95 12.98 -9.09
N ALA A 157 -5.80 13.97 -9.37
CA ALA A 157 -6.08 15.06 -8.42
C ALA A 157 -6.64 14.56 -7.08
N TYR A 158 -7.41 13.48 -7.09
CA TYR A 158 -7.99 12.87 -5.90
C TYR A 158 -6.98 12.04 -5.11
N THR A 159 -6.19 11.20 -5.79
CA THR A 159 -5.34 10.20 -5.12
C THR A 159 -4.00 10.76 -4.64
N MET A 160 -3.43 11.77 -5.30
CA MET A 160 -2.10 12.28 -4.93
C MET A 160 -2.05 12.91 -3.53
N PRO A 161 -2.99 13.80 -3.12
CA PRO A 161 -2.99 14.33 -1.75
C PRO A 161 -3.19 13.23 -0.70
N ILE A 162 -4.04 12.25 -0.99
CA ILE A 162 -4.32 11.11 -0.10
C ILE A 162 -3.05 10.26 0.07
N SER A 163 -2.37 9.93 -1.02
CA SER A 163 -1.10 9.19 -1.00
C SER A 163 -0.05 9.94 -0.17
N ALA A 164 0.09 11.26 -0.35
CA ALA A 164 1.02 12.07 0.42
C ALA A 164 0.73 12.06 1.93
N LEU A 165 -0.56 12.11 2.33
CA LEU A 165 -0.99 12.04 3.73
C LEU A 165 -0.79 10.63 4.33
N ILE A 166 -0.98 9.56 3.57
CA ILE A 166 -0.64 8.20 4.02
C ILE A 166 0.86 8.09 4.32
N HIS A 167 1.73 8.64 3.46
CA HIS A 167 3.17 8.68 3.72
C HIS A 167 3.55 9.62 4.87
N LEU A 168 2.70 10.60 5.22
CA LEU A 168 2.87 11.37 6.46
C LEU A 168 2.66 10.46 7.68
N CYS A 169 1.60 9.64 7.70
CA CYS A 169 1.35 8.71 8.81
C CYS A 169 2.53 7.75 9.05
N ASP A 170 3.19 7.27 7.99
CA ASP A 170 4.35 6.38 8.14
C ASP A 170 5.58 7.08 8.75
N ARG A 171 5.75 8.39 8.46
CA ARG A 171 6.88 9.22 8.91
C ARG A 171 6.66 9.84 10.29
N GLU A 172 5.42 10.21 10.59
CA GLU A 172 4.98 10.94 11.79
C GLU A 172 3.68 10.28 12.32
N PRO A 173 3.77 9.10 12.97
CA PRO A 173 2.60 8.34 13.39
C PRO A 173 1.65 9.09 14.32
N GLU A 174 2.16 10.04 15.11
CA GLU A 174 1.37 10.91 15.97
C GLU A 174 0.41 11.82 15.20
N LYS A 175 0.62 12.02 13.90
CA LYS A 175 -0.25 12.81 13.01
C LYS A 175 -1.29 11.97 12.27
N THR A 176 -1.39 10.67 12.55
CA THR A 176 -2.27 9.76 11.80
C THR A 176 -3.74 10.18 11.86
N GLU A 177 -4.26 10.50 13.04
CA GLU A 177 -5.65 10.94 13.21
C GLU A 177 -5.94 12.25 12.46
N ASP A 178 -5.03 13.23 12.56
CA ASP A 178 -5.15 14.51 11.85
C ASP A 178 -5.13 14.30 10.32
N ALA A 179 -4.24 13.41 9.84
CA ALA A 179 -4.14 13.07 8.42
C ALA A 179 -5.41 12.36 7.91
N ILE A 180 -5.97 11.43 8.67
CA ILE A 180 -7.25 10.77 8.35
C ILE A 180 -8.38 11.81 8.26
N GLY A 181 -8.47 12.72 9.23
CA GLY A 181 -9.45 13.81 9.22
C GLY A 181 -9.29 14.73 8.01
N GLN A 182 -8.04 15.05 7.64
CA GLN A 182 -7.75 15.86 6.45
C GLN A 182 -8.12 15.12 5.15
N ILE A 183 -7.89 13.81 5.05
CA ILE A 183 -8.30 12.99 3.90
C ILE A 183 -9.82 13.00 3.76
N GLU A 184 -10.56 12.83 4.86
CA GLU A 184 -12.02 12.86 4.84
C GLU A 184 -12.55 14.22 4.39
N ALA A 185 -12.01 15.30 4.97
CA ALA A 185 -12.38 16.67 4.61
C ALA A 185 -12.08 16.96 3.13
N PHE A 186 -10.92 16.52 2.63
CA PHE A 186 -10.55 16.60 1.22
C PHE A 186 -11.55 15.83 0.33
N SER A 187 -11.91 14.60 0.70
CA SER A 187 -12.89 13.80 -0.04
C SER A 187 -14.23 14.51 -0.13
N ARG A 188 -14.72 15.07 0.98
CA ARG A 188 -15.98 15.83 1.05
C ARG A 188 -15.93 17.10 0.20
N HIS A 189 -14.82 17.83 0.24
CA HIS A 189 -14.61 19.01 -0.59
C HIS A 189 -14.59 18.66 -2.09
N PHE A 190 -13.91 17.58 -2.45
CA PHE A 190 -13.83 17.12 -3.83
C PHE A 190 -15.22 16.77 -4.38
N ILE A 191 -16.01 15.97 -3.66
CA ILE A 191 -17.36 15.63 -4.13
C ILE A 191 -18.30 16.84 -4.21
N ALA A 192 -18.15 17.85 -3.35
CA ALA A 192 -18.92 19.08 -3.42
C ALA A 192 -18.56 19.93 -4.67
N THR A 193 -17.33 19.80 -5.15
CA THR A 193 -16.80 20.54 -6.31
C THR A 193 -17.16 19.86 -7.64
N TYR A 194 -17.10 18.53 -7.69
CA TYR A 194 -17.25 17.75 -8.93
C TYR A 194 -18.60 17.01 -9.04
N GLY A 195 -19.37 16.92 -7.95
CA GLY A 195 -20.69 16.29 -7.93
C GLY A 195 -21.72 17.06 -8.76
N VAL A 196 -22.60 16.32 -9.44
CA VAL A 196 -23.78 16.90 -10.09
C VAL A 196 -24.91 17.00 -9.07
N LYS A 197 -25.60 18.15 -9.04
CA LYS A 197 -26.77 18.36 -8.18
C LYS A 197 -28.01 17.67 -8.72
#